data_AF-A0A1H8Q8I6-F1
#
_entry.id   AF-A0A1H8Q8I6-F1
#
_cell.length_a   1.000
_cell.length_b   1.000
_cell.length_c   1.000
_cell.angle_alpha   90.00
_cell.angle_beta   90.00
_cell.angle_gamma   90.00
#
_symmetry.space_group_name_H-M   'P 1'
#
loop_
_entity.id
_entity.type
_entity.pdbx_description
1 polymer ?
#
loop_
_entity_poly.entity_id
_entity_poly.type
_entity_poly.pdbx_seq_one_letter_code
_entity_poly.pdbx_strand_id
1 'polypeptide(L)'
;MLNLVLAIIAALSLGAAAYVHRQLPYRVPTVNHLRTSRLVLIGTGIVFGWVMARLYGVMTELNMVLVFAASLGIVHVPAAAILFVKSFSVDE
;
A
#
# COMPACT_ATOMS: atom_id res chain seq x y z
N MET A 1 17.86 -6.65 14.60
CA MET A 1 18.14 -5.84 13.39
C MET A 1 17.08 -6.06 12.31
N LEU A 2 16.78 -7.31 11.92
CA LEU A 2 15.75 -7.63 10.91
C LEU A 2 14.38 -6.98 11.19
N ASN A 3 13.83 -7.15 12.41
CA ASN A 3 12.52 -6.57 12.76
C ASN A 3 12.49 -5.04 12.62
N LEU A 4 13.60 -4.36 12.93
CA LEU A 4 13.70 -2.90 12.78
C LEU A 4 13.65 -2.50 11.30
N VAL A 5 14.41 -3.20 10.46
CA VAL A 5 14.39 -2.98 9.01
C VAL A 5 12.99 -3.23 8.45
N LEU A 6 12.35 -4.33 8.82
CA LEU A 6 10.99 -4.64 8.39
C LEU A 6 9.97 -3.61 8.90
N ALA A 7 10.12 -3.11 10.12
CA ALA A 7 9.26 -2.06 10.66
C ALA A 7 9.41 -0.73 9.89
N ILE A 8 10.64 -0.35 9.52
CA ILE A 8 10.88 0.85 8.71
C ILE A 8 10.27 0.68 7.32
N ILE A 9 10.48 -0.47 6.67
CA ILE A 9 9.90 -0.76 5.34
C ILE A 9 8.36 -0.77 5.43
N ALA A 10 7.79 -1.38 6.47
CA ALA A 10 6.35 -1.37 6.73
C ALA A 10 5.83 0.06 6.90
N ALA A 11 6.48 0.90 7.70
CA ALA A 11 6.06 2.27 7.90
C ALA A 11 6.08 3.10 6.60
N LEU A 12 7.17 3.01 5.82
CA LEU A 12 7.30 3.74 4.55
C LEU A 12 6.27 3.28 3.51
N SER A 13 6.10 1.97 3.37
CA SER A 13 5.18 1.38 2.39
C SER A 13 3.72 1.61 2.77
N LEU A 14 3.36 1.55 4.04
CA LEU A 14 2.03 1.96 4.52
C LEU A 14 1.80 3.46 4.31
N GLY A 15 2.83 4.28 4.42
CA GLY A 15 2.80 5.70 4.03
C GLY A 15 2.41 5.89 2.57
N ALA A 16 2.99 5.09 1.66
CA ALA A 16 2.63 5.10 0.24
C ALA A 16 1.17 4.66 0.01
N ALA A 17 0.71 3.61 0.68
CA ALA A 17 -0.70 3.18 0.61
C ALA A 17 -1.66 4.28 1.14
N ALA A 18 -1.31 4.92 2.25
CA ALA A 18 -2.08 6.02 2.82
C ALA A 18 -2.14 7.22 1.85
N TYR A 19 -1.02 7.55 1.18
CA TYR A 19 -0.97 8.58 0.15
C TYR A 19 -1.93 8.27 -1.01
N VAL A 20 -1.92 7.03 -1.53
CA VAL A 20 -2.86 6.60 -2.58
C VAL A 20 -4.30 6.82 -2.15
N HIS A 21 -4.67 6.33 -0.96
CA HIS A 21 -6.06 6.43 -0.48
C HIS A 21 -6.51 7.87 -0.16
N ARG A 22 -5.57 8.75 0.21
CA ARG A 22 -5.79 10.20 0.35
C ARG A 22 -5.93 10.89 -1.01
N GLN A 23 -5.19 10.48 -2.02
CA GLN A 23 -5.20 11.14 -3.33
C GLN A 23 -6.38 10.71 -4.22
N LEU A 24 -6.88 9.48 -4.05
CA LEU A 24 -7.99 8.94 -4.85
C LEU A 24 -9.24 9.84 -4.95
N PRO A 25 -9.76 10.46 -3.87
CA PRO A 25 -10.95 11.31 -3.95
C PRO A 25 -10.81 12.50 -4.92
N TYR A 26 -9.60 13.02 -5.07
CA TYR A 26 -9.31 14.15 -5.97
C TYR A 26 -9.17 13.73 -7.44
N ARG A 27 -9.10 12.43 -7.72
CA ARG A 27 -8.77 11.87 -9.04
C ARG A 27 -9.87 11.00 -9.64
N VAL A 28 -10.90 10.71 -8.86
CA VAL A 28 -11.99 9.82 -9.26
C VAL A 28 -13.29 10.64 -9.34
N PRO A 29 -13.99 10.61 -10.49
CA PRO A 29 -15.09 11.55 -10.77
C PRO A 29 -16.38 11.30 -9.96
N THR A 30 -16.54 10.10 -9.39
CA THR A 30 -17.78 9.72 -8.69
C THR A 30 -17.49 8.93 -7.42
N VAL A 31 -18.39 9.02 -6.44
CA VAL A 31 -18.30 8.29 -5.16
C VAL A 31 -18.29 6.77 -5.36
N ASN A 32 -19.03 6.25 -6.34
CA ASN A 32 -19.08 4.82 -6.62
C ASN A 32 -17.73 4.30 -7.12
N HIS A 33 -17.13 4.96 -8.11
CA HIS A 33 -15.79 4.63 -8.56
C HIS A 33 -14.75 4.76 -7.43
N LEU A 34 -14.88 5.75 -6.54
CA LEU A 34 -13.96 5.91 -5.41
C LEU A 34 -14.03 4.71 -4.46
N ARG A 35 -15.26 4.27 -4.12
CA ARG A 35 -15.48 3.09 -3.27
C ARG A 35 -14.92 1.84 -3.92
N THR A 36 -15.22 1.61 -5.19
CA THR A 36 -14.71 0.45 -5.94
C THR A 36 -13.18 0.44 -5.98
N SER A 37 -12.53 1.55 -6.32
CA SER A 37 -11.07 1.65 -6.34
C SER A 37 -10.45 1.37 -4.97
N ARG A 38 -11.02 1.89 -3.89
CA ARG A 38 -10.55 1.61 -2.53
C ARG A 38 -10.67 0.13 -2.18
N LEU A 39 -11.80 -0.49 -2.47
CA LEU A 39 -12.03 -1.90 -2.20
C LEU A 39 -11.07 -2.80 -2.98
N VAL A 40 -10.86 -2.51 -4.27
CA VAL A 40 -9.92 -3.27 -5.11
C VAL A 40 -8.50 -3.15 -4.59
N LEU A 41 -8.05 -1.94 -4.25
CA LEU A 41 -6.70 -1.70 -3.74
C LEU A 41 -6.48 -2.37 -2.37
N ILE A 42 -7.41 -2.17 -1.43
CA ILE A 42 -7.34 -2.81 -0.10
C ILE A 42 -7.38 -4.33 -0.24
N GLY A 43 -8.29 -4.87 -1.05
CA GLY A 43 -8.40 -6.31 -1.29
C GLY A 43 -7.12 -6.90 -1.88
N THR A 44 -6.56 -6.24 -2.90
CA THR A 44 -5.28 -6.63 -3.51
C THR A 44 -4.15 -6.59 -2.48
N GLY A 45 -4.07 -5.53 -1.66
CA GLY A 45 -3.11 -5.39 -0.58
C GLY A 45 -3.21 -6.48 0.49
N ILE A 46 -4.43 -6.85 0.89
CA ILE A 46 -4.66 -7.93 1.87
C ILE A 46 -4.24 -9.27 1.29
N VAL A 47 -4.68 -9.61 0.07
CA VAL A 47 -4.35 -10.89 -0.57
C VAL A 47 -2.84 -11.01 -0.77
N PHE A 48 -2.21 -9.97 -1.32
CA PHE A 48 -0.77 -9.96 -1.55
C PHE A 48 0.02 -10.01 -0.23
N GLY A 49 -0.39 -9.21 0.77
CA GLY A 49 0.21 -9.23 2.09
C GLY A 49 0.14 -10.60 2.76
N TRP A 50 -1.00 -11.28 2.66
CA TRP A 50 -1.20 -12.62 3.20
C TRP A 50 -0.28 -13.65 2.53
N VAL A 51 -0.21 -13.65 1.20
CA VAL A 51 0.69 -14.52 0.44
C VAL A 51 2.14 -14.28 0.84
N MET A 52 2.58 -13.03 0.90
CA MET A 52 3.95 -12.69 1.26
C MET A 52 4.28 -13.06 2.71
N ALA A 53 3.36 -12.86 3.65
CA ALA A 53 3.56 -13.26 5.04
C ALA A 53 3.73 -14.78 5.19
N ARG A 54 3.02 -15.58 4.39
CA ARG A 54 3.18 -17.05 4.36
C ARG A 54 4.48 -17.50 3.72
N LEU A 55 4.96 -16.80 2.69
CA LEU A 55 6.20 -17.16 1.99
C LEU A 55 7.46 -16.69 2.73
N TYR A 56 7.41 -15.52 3.37
CA TYR A 56 8.58 -14.83 3.91
C TYR A 56 8.52 -14.51 5.41
N GLY A 57 7.43 -14.86 6.11
CA GLY A 57 7.31 -14.76 7.57
C GLY A 57 8.01 -15.90 8.31
N VAL A 58 9.32 -16.06 8.14
CA VAL A 58 10.00 -17.34 8.41
C VAL A 58 10.53 -17.51 9.86
N MET A 59 10.53 -16.48 10.70
CA MET A 59 11.24 -16.56 12.00
C MET A 59 10.39 -16.34 13.25
N THR A 60 9.40 -15.45 13.20
CA THR A 60 8.55 -15.13 14.36
C THR A 60 7.19 -14.61 13.90
N GLU A 61 6.19 -14.70 14.77
CA GLU A 61 4.88 -14.07 14.56
C GLU A 61 5.00 -12.57 14.23
N LEU A 62 5.91 -11.87 14.92
CA LEU A 62 6.18 -10.45 14.64
C LEU A 62 6.70 -10.24 13.22
N ASN A 63 7.62 -11.10 12.73
CA ASN A 63 8.10 -11.02 11.35
C ASN A 63 6.95 -11.26 10.36
N MET A 64 6.05 -12.20 10.64
CA MET A 64 4.90 -12.46 9.79
C MET A 64 3.99 -11.23 9.67
N VAL A 65 3.71 -10.55 10.78
CA VAL A 65 2.93 -9.31 10.81
C VAL A 65 3.65 -8.17 10.09
N LEU A 66 4.95 -8.02 10.29
CA LEU A 66 5.72 -6.96 9.64
C LEU A 66 5.86 -7.18 8.12
N VAL A 67 6.06 -8.42 7.68
CA VAL A 67 6.07 -8.79 6.26
C VAL A 67 4.70 -8.55 5.63
N PHE A 68 3.62 -8.91 6.33
CA PHE A 68 2.25 -8.60 5.90
C PHE A 68 2.07 -7.10 5.70
N ALA A 69 2.40 -6.30 6.72
CA ALA A 69 2.24 -4.85 6.70
C ALA A 69 3.08 -4.19 5.60
N ALA A 70 4.34 -4.60 5.47
CA ALA A 70 5.24 -4.12 4.42
C ALA A 70 4.72 -4.45 3.02
N SER A 71 4.26 -5.69 2.81
CA SER A 71 3.79 -6.16 1.50
C SER A 71 2.44 -5.54 1.13
N LEU A 72 1.56 -5.33 2.12
CA LEU A 72 0.32 -4.59 1.94
C LEU A 72 0.60 -3.15 1.50
N GLY A 73 1.59 -2.49 2.10
CA GLY A 73 2.01 -1.16 1.68
C GLY A 73 2.65 -1.15 0.29
N ILE A 74 3.57 -2.08 0.02
CA ILE A 74 4.44 -2.01 -1.16
C ILE A 74 3.68 -2.18 -2.47
N VAL A 75 2.58 -2.96 -2.47
CA VAL A 75 1.76 -3.14 -3.68
C VAL A 75 1.11 -1.83 -4.14
N HIS A 76 1.01 -0.84 -3.26
CA HIS A 76 0.47 0.48 -3.58
C HIS A 76 1.53 1.45 -4.14
N VAL A 77 2.82 1.10 -4.10
CA VAL A 77 3.91 2.00 -4.55
C VAL A 77 3.77 2.41 -6.02
N PRO A 78 3.47 1.51 -6.99
CA PRO A 78 3.24 1.92 -8.37
C PRO A 78 2.07 2.90 -8.52
N ALA A 79 0.97 2.67 -7.79
CA ALA A 79 -0.18 3.57 -7.78
C ALA A 79 0.18 4.93 -7.15
N ALA A 80 0.98 4.93 -6.08
CA ALA A 80 1.47 6.14 -5.43
C ALA A 80 2.32 6.97 -6.40
N ALA A 81 3.25 6.34 -7.11
CA ALA A 81 4.10 6.99 -8.09
C ALA A 81 3.28 7.63 -9.23
N ILE A 82 2.31 6.90 -9.79
CA ILE A 82 1.40 7.43 -10.84
C ILE A 82 0.62 8.64 -10.33
N LEU A 83 0.05 8.54 -9.13
CA LEU A 83 -0.74 9.63 -8.54
C LEU A 83 0.12 10.84 -8.19
N PHE A 84 1.37 10.61 -7.77
CA PHE A 84 2.35 11.65 -7.49
C PHE A 84 2.76 12.39 -8.76
N VAL A 85 3.16 11.69 -9.83
CA VAL A 85 3.47 12.33 -11.12
C VAL A 85 2.28 13.13 -11.63
N LYS A 86 1.06 12.57 -11.52
CA LYS A 86 -0.18 13.27 -11.92
C LYS A 86 -0.48 14.51 -11.06
N SER A 87 0.10 14.64 -9.86
CA SER A 87 -0.04 15.85 -9.04
C SER A 87 0.66 17.07 -9.62
N PHE A 88 1.68 16.88 -10.44
CA PHE A 88 2.37 17.98 -11.13
C PHE A 88 1.75 18.33 -12.50
N SER A 89 0.86 17.48 -13.02
CA SER A 89 0.29 17.66 -14.36
C SER A 89 -1.07 18.36 -14.36
N VAL A 90 -1.47 19.02 -13.27
CA VAL A 90 -2.76 19.74 -13.16
C VAL A 90 -2.57 21.27 -13.13
N ASP A 91 -1.33 21.74 -13.21
CA ASP A 91 -1.02 23.17 -13.29
C ASP A 91 -1.04 23.71 -14.75
N GLU A 92 -1.83 23.09 -15.64
CA GLU A 92 -2.10 23.58 -17.01
C GLU A 92 -3.60 23.83 -17.24
#